data_AF-A0A1B8SC15-F1
#
_entry.id   AF-A0A1B8SC15-F1
#
_cell.length_a   1.000
_cell.length_b   1.000
_cell.length_c   1.000
_cell.angle_alpha   90.00
_cell.angle_beta   90.00
_cell.angle_gamma   90.00
#
_symmetry.space_group_name_H-M   'P 1'
#
loop_
_entity.id
_entity.type
_entity.pdbx_description
1 polymer ?
#
loop_
_entity_poly.entity_id
_entity_poly.type
_entity_poly.pdbx_seq_one_letter_code
_entity_poly.pdbx_strand_id
1 'polypeptide(L)'
;MTAGEARMLEDLSPLALRDLNQIKEAAATEAKVRFPPQNGPNDTADNHTDAFRHAYWNALMTQRFGENWTRDFATAHERLPNNPATAEAMDLYNNEVGREIAAANPSANPAQLADLVQQAVDRGDTVVIAPGGEKLAWSNTVAWGEAGTTTQVTVPGQAPTPTGAGPGGVYDPGQPGGYGTSAGGY
;
A
#
# COMPACT_ATOMS: atom_id res chain seq x y z
N MET A 1 1.19 9.44 -12.74
CA MET A 1 0.18 10.28 -12.08
C MET A 1 -1.13 10.13 -12.81
N THR A 2 -2.21 9.81 -12.10
CA THR A 2 -3.55 9.69 -12.69
C THR A 2 -4.26 11.05 -12.73
N ALA A 3 -5.36 11.15 -13.49
CA ALA A 3 -6.18 12.37 -13.51
C ALA A 3 -6.88 12.62 -12.15
N GLY A 4 -7.17 11.57 -11.39
CA GLY A 4 -7.73 11.71 -10.03
C GLY A 4 -6.70 12.27 -9.05
N GLU A 5 -5.47 11.76 -9.12
CA GLU A 5 -4.33 12.25 -8.33
C GLU A 5 -4.07 13.73 -8.61
N ALA A 6 -4.00 14.13 -9.90
CA ALA A 6 -3.75 15.51 -10.29
C ALA A 6 -4.77 16.50 -9.70
N ARG A 7 -6.06 16.15 -9.72
CA ARG A 7 -7.13 17.00 -9.16
C ARG A 7 -6.98 17.20 -7.66
N MET A 8 -6.63 16.15 -6.92
CA MET A 8 -6.43 16.27 -5.47
C MET A 8 -5.19 17.09 -5.12
N LEU A 9 -4.17 17.09 -5.98
CA LEU A 9 -2.96 17.91 -5.79
C LEU A 9 -3.19 19.40 -6.06
N GLU A 10 -4.11 19.74 -6.97
CA GLU A 10 -4.48 21.15 -7.26
C GLU A 10 -5.07 21.86 -6.04
N ASP A 11 -5.74 21.12 -5.15
CA ASP A 11 -6.35 21.65 -3.93
C ASP A 11 -5.36 21.78 -2.76
N LEU A 12 -4.12 21.29 -2.90
CA LEU A 12 -3.11 21.37 -1.86
C LEU A 12 -2.37 22.71 -1.87
N SER A 13 -2.14 23.27 -0.67
CA SER A 13 -1.22 24.39 -0.52
C SER A 13 0.21 24.01 -0.94
N PRO A 14 1.07 24.97 -1.31
CA PRO A 14 2.48 24.69 -1.63
C PRO A 14 3.25 24.00 -0.49
N LEU A 15 2.89 24.28 0.76
CA LEU A 15 3.48 23.60 1.92
C LEU A 15 3.02 22.14 1.98
N ALA A 16 1.73 21.88 1.80
CA ALA A 16 1.19 20.51 1.78
C ALA A 16 1.79 19.68 0.62
N LEU A 17 1.98 20.27 -0.56
CA LEU A 17 2.67 19.63 -1.69
C LEU A 17 4.13 19.29 -1.36
N ARG A 18 4.83 20.21 -0.70
CA ARG A 18 6.19 19.96 -0.22
C ARG A 18 6.23 18.80 0.77
N ASP A 19 5.30 18.76 1.73
CA ASP A 19 5.24 17.69 2.73
C ASP A 19 4.94 16.34 2.07
N LEU A 20 4.01 16.29 1.11
CA LEU A 20 3.71 15.07 0.37
C LEU A 20 4.93 14.54 -0.37
N ASN A 21 5.69 15.42 -1.04
CA ASN A 21 6.94 15.05 -1.70
C ASN A 21 7.98 14.53 -0.71
N GLN A 22 8.13 15.18 0.45
CA GLN A 22 9.04 14.73 1.50
C GLN A 22 8.64 13.36 2.07
N ILE A 23 7.34 13.14 2.30
CA ILE A 23 6.78 11.87 2.76
C ILE A 23 7.06 10.76 1.74
N LYS A 24 6.88 11.04 0.44
CA LYS A 24 7.20 10.08 -0.63
C LYS A 24 8.68 9.68 -0.63
N GLU A 25 9.58 10.66 -0.58
CA GLU A 25 11.03 10.40 -0.57
C GLU A 25 11.49 9.68 0.70
N ALA A 26 10.90 10.02 1.86
CA ALA A 26 11.19 9.36 3.13
C ALA A 26 10.77 7.88 3.08
N ALA A 27 9.57 7.59 2.57
CA ALA A 27 9.10 6.21 2.44
C ALA A 27 9.96 5.38 1.48
N ALA A 28 10.34 5.95 0.33
CA ALA A 28 11.20 5.28 -0.64
C ALA A 28 12.61 5.00 -0.10
N THR A 29 13.16 5.94 0.68
CA THR A 29 14.48 5.81 1.30
C THR A 29 14.45 4.76 2.40
N GLU A 30 13.51 4.87 3.33
CA GLU A 30 13.39 3.97 4.49
C GLU A 30 13.12 2.52 4.06
N ALA A 31 12.31 2.34 3.00
CA ALA A 31 12.07 1.02 2.41
C ALA A 31 13.36 0.32 2.01
N LYS A 32 14.27 1.02 1.32
CA LYS A 32 15.56 0.45 0.89
C LYS A 32 16.53 0.21 2.05
N VAL A 33 16.36 0.92 3.16
CA VAL A 33 17.17 0.72 4.38
C VAL A 33 16.73 -0.54 5.12
N ARG A 34 15.42 -0.74 5.29
CA ARG A 34 14.86 -1.87 6.07
C ARG A 34 14.74 -3.14 5.26
N PHE A 35 14.38 -2.99 3.99
CA PHE A 35 14.29 -4.06 3.01
C PHE A 35 15.17 -3.73 1.78
N PRO A 36 16.51 -3.70 1.90
CA PRO A 36 17.41 -3.58 0.75
C PRO A 36 17.07 -4.55 -0.40
N PRO A 37 17.05 -4.06 -1.66
CA PRO A 37 16.86 -4.87 -2.86
C PRO A 37 17.86 -6.03 -2.95
N GLN A 38 17.38 -7.23 -3.24
CA GLN A 38 18.23 -8.44 -3.26
C GLN A 38 18.71 -8.78 -4.67
N ASN A 39 17.90 -8.52 -5.70
CA ASN A 39 18.21 -8.89 -7.09
C ASN A 39 18.72 -7.70 -7.94
N GLY A 40 19.35 -6.72 -7.29
CA GLY A 40 19.91 -5.52 -7.90
C GLY A 40 19.21 -4.23 -7.47
N PRO A 41 19.79 -3.05 -7.77
CA PRO A 41 19.34 -1.76 -7.20
C PRO A 41 17.91 -1.35 -7.61
N ASN A 42 17.34 -1.97 -8.64
CA ASN A 42 16.01 -1.70 -9.15
C ASN A 42 14.96 -2.73 -8.68
N ASP A 43 15.35 -3.74 -7.90
CA ASP A 43 14.46 -4.75 -7.33
C ASP A 43 13.70 -4.18 -6.12
N THR A 44 12.83 -3.20 -6.39
CA THR A 44 12.09 -2.45 -5.36
C THR A 44 10.58 -2.50 -5.56
N ALA A 45 10.11 -3.17 -6.61
CA ALA A 45 8.69 -3.30 -6.95
C ALA A 45 8.20 -4.70 -6.62
N ASP A 46 6.90 -4.86 -6.34
CA ASP A 46 6.22 -6.15 -6.18
C ASP A 46 6.71 -7.01 -4.98
N ASN A 47 7.64 -6.49 -4.16
CA ASN A 47 8.38 -7.23 -3.14
C ASN A 47 8.28 -6.60 -1.74
N HIS A 48 9.04 -7.11 -0.75
CA HIS A 48 9.01 -6.58 0.63
C HIS A 48 9.39 -5.10 0.73
N THR A 49 10.31 -4.64 -0.13
CA THR A 49 10.65 -3.20 -0.24
C THR A 49 9.42 -2.39 -0.62
N ASP A 50 8.63 -2.93 -1.54
CA ASP A 50 7.42 -2.29 -2.02
C ASP A 50 6.31 -2.29 -0.98
N ALA A 51 6.06 -3.45 -0.38
CA ALA A 51 5.08 -3.60 0.69
C ALA A 51 5.34 -2.64 1.86
N PHE A 52 6.60 -2.53 2.28
CA PHE A 52 6.99 -1.54 3.29
C PHE A 52 6.77 -0.10 2.79
N ARG A 53 7.21 0.21 1.56
CA ARG A 53 7.08 1.56 0.99
C ARG A 53 5.63 2.03 0.99
N HIS A 54 4.71 1.21 0.50
CA HIS A 54 3.29 1.55 0.39
C HIS A 54 2.62 1.71 1.77
N ALA A 55 2.87 0.77 2.68
CA ALA A 55 2.35 0.85 4.05
C ALA A 55 2.90 2.07 4.81
N TYR A 56 4.21 2.32 4.75
CA TYR A 56 4.81 3.44 5.46
C TYR A 56 4.42 4.79 4.85
N TRP A 57 4.33 4.87 3.52
CA TRP A 57 3.83 6.05 2.82
C TRP A 57 2.40 6.41 3.26
N ASN A 58 1.51 5.43 3.33
CA ASN A 58 0.14 5.63 3.80
C ASN A 58 0.06 5.97 5.30
N ALA A 59 0.93 5.40 6.13
CA ALA A 59 0.99 5.75 7.54
C ALA A 59 1.35 7.23 7.74
N LEU A 60 2.38 7.72 7.05
CA LEU A 60 2.82 9.12 7.10
C LEU A 60 1.78 10.08 6.52
N MET A 61 1.18 9.74 5.37
CA MET A 61 0.11 10.54 4.78
C MET A 61 -1.11 10.61 5.71
N THR A 62 -1.48 9.51 6.36
CA THR A 62 -2.62 9.47 7.29
C THR A 62 -2.42 10.41 8.47
N GLN A 63 -1.21 10.43 9.05
CA GLN A 63 -0.92 11.39 10.13
C GLN A 63 -0.91 12.84 9.65
N ARG A 64 -0.49 13.11 8.40
CA ARG A 64 -0.37 14.47 7.87
C ARG A 64 -1.68 15.05 7.34
N PHE A 65 -2.42 14.25 6.58
CA PHE A 65 -3.57 14.69 5.78
C PHE A 65 -4.89 14.03 6.22
N GLY A 66 -4.84 13.07 7.13
CA GLY A 66 -5.99 12.30 7.58
C GLY A 66 -6.28 11.09 6.69
N GLU A 67 -6.95 10.11 7.28
CA GLU A 67 -7.20 8.79 6.68
C GLU A 67 -8.03 8.85 5.39
N ASN A 68 -9.14 9.60 5.40
CA ASN A 68 -10.03 9.71 4.24
C ASN A 68 -9.32 10.29 3.01
N TRP A 69 -8.61 11.40 3.20
CA TRP A 69 -7.84 12.03 2.12
C TRP A 69 -6.76 11.08 1.61
N THR A 70 -6.06 10.40 2.52
CA THR A 70 -5.00 9.43 2.20
C THR A 70 -5.52 8.26 1.39
N ARG A 71 -6.66 7.66 1.78
CA ARG A 71 -7.30 6.57 1.04
C ARG A 71 -7.64 6.99 -0.39
N ASP A 72 -8.29 8.14 -0.55
CA ASP A 72 -8.75 8.62 -1.85
C ASP A 72 -7.56 8.94 -2.76
N PHE A 73 -6.52 9.56 -2.21
CA PHE A 73 -5.29 9.89 -2.92
C PHE A 73 -4.51 8.64 -3.34
N ALA A 74 -4.25 7.72 -2.41
CA ALA A 74 -3.52 6.49 -2.69
C ALA A 74 -4.30 5.60 -3.68
N THR A 75 -5.62 5.48 -3.54
CA THR A 75 -6.45 4.74 -4.51
C THR A 75 -6.38 5.36 -5.90
N ALA A 76 -6.36 6.69 -5.99
CA ALA A 76 -6.16 7.36 -7.27
C ALA A 76 -4.75 7.14 -7.82
N HIS A 77 -3.73 7.02 -6.97
CA HIS A 77 -2.34 6.75 -7.37
C HIS A 77 -2.19 5.36 -8.01
N GLU A 78 -2.82 4.31 -7.44
CA GLU A 78 -2.64 2.92 -7.91
C GLU A 78 -3.38 2.61 -9.23
N ARG A 79 -4.38 3.40 -9.60
CA ARG A 79 -5.21 3.23 -10.82
C ARG A 79 -4.51 3.71 -12.09
N LEU A 80 -3.22 3.43 -12.24
CA LEU A 80 -2.46 3.75 -13.44
C LEU A 80 -2.96 2.92 -14.64
N PRO A 81 -3.10 3.53 -15.83
CA PRO A 81 -3.44 2.77 -17.04
C PRO A 81 -2.42 1.65 -17.27
N ASN A 82 -2.92 0.43 -17.50
CA ASN A 82 -2.13 -0.77 -17.77
C ASN A 82 -1.31 -1.29 -16.56
N ASN A 83 -1.62 -0.89 -15.33
CA ASN A 83 -1.04 -1.55 -14.15
C ASN A 83 -1.57 -2.99 -14.06
N PRO A 84 -0.70 -4.02 -13.88
CA PRO A 84 -1.18 -5.36 -13.61
C PRO A 84 -2.08 -5.39 -12.38
N ALA A 85 -3.26 -6.02 -12.50
CA ALA A 85 -4.27 -6.00 -11.43
C ALA A 85 -3.76 -6.63 -10.12
N THR A 86 -2.80 -7.57 -10.19
CA THR A 86 -2.17 -8.16 -9.00
C THR A 86 -1.27 -7.17 -8.27
N ALA A 87 -0.54 -6.31 -8.98
CA ALA A 87 0.28 -5.25 -8.38
C ALA A 87 -0.62 -4.20 -7.71
N GLU A 88 -1.63 -3.73 -8.44
CA GLU A 88 -2.63 -2.80 -7.89
C GLU A 88 -3.29 -3.36 -6.61
N ALA A 89 -3.64 -4.65 -6.60
CA ALA A 89 -4.22 -5.29 -5.42
C ALA A 89 -3.24 -5.36 -4.24
N MET A 90 -1.97 -5.66 -4.49
CA MET A 90 -0.91 -5.65 -3.48
C MET A 90 -0.77 -4.25 -2.86
N ASP A 91 -0.64 -3.24 -3.70
CA ASP A 91 -0.43 -1.85 -3.29
C ASP A 91 -1.62 -1.33 -2.50
N LEU A 92 -2.85 -1.54 -2.99
CA LEU A 92 -4.08 -1.13 -2.28
C LEU A 92 -4.21 -1.78 -0.91
N TYR A 93 -3.85 -3.07 -0.78
CA TYR A 93 -3.90 -3.77 0.50
C TYR A 93 -2.86 -3.21 1.48
N ASN A 94 -1.61 -3.08 1.04
CA ASN A 94 -0.52 -2.57 1.88
C ASN A 94 -0.75 -1.09 2.26
N ASN A 95 -1.36 -0.31 1.37
CA ASN A 95 -1.82 1.05 1.64
C ASN A 95 -2.81 1.08 2.83
N GLU A 96 -3.77 0.15 2.87
CA GLU A 96 -4.74 0.05 3.98
C GLU A 96 -4.05 -0.31 5.30
N VAL A 97 -3.18 -1.32 5.32
CA VAL A 97 -2.40 -1.70 6.51
C VAL A 97 -1.65 -0.49 7.07
N GLY A 98 -1.06 0.34 6.21
CA GLY A 98 -0.40 1.59 6.60
C GLY A 98 -1.33 2.59 7.30
N ARG A 99 -2.55 2.77 6.76
CA ARG A 99 -3.56 3.66 7.35
C ARG A 99 -4.01 3.16 8.71
N GLU A 100 -4.27 1.86 8.85
CA GLU A 100 -4.66 1.22 10.12
C GLU A 100 -3.58 1.38 11.20
N ILE A 101 -2.31 1.16 10.84
CA ILE A 101 -1.18 1.35 11.76
C ILE A 101 -1.12 2.80 12.26
N ALA A 102 -1.28 3.79 11.38
CA ALA A 102 -1.29 5.19 11.78
C ALA A 102 -2.50 5.57 12.65
N ALA A 103 -3.70 5.07 12.32
CA ALA A 103 -4.91 5.29 13.08
C ALA A 103 -4.83 4.70 14.50
N ALA A 104 -4.23 3.51 14.64
CA ALA A 104 -3.98 2.87 15.93
C ALA A 104 -2.87 3.55 16.75
N ASN A 105 -1.99 4.33 16.10
CA ASN A 105 -0.81 4.96 16.72
C ASN A 105 -0.73 6.47 16.40
N PRO A 106 -1.72 7.28 16.80
CA PRO A 106 -1.83 8.68 16.38
C PRO A 106 -0.69 9.58 16.91
N SER A 107 0.00 9.16 17.98
CA SER A 107 1.13 9.88 18.57
C SER A 107 2.50 9.32 18.19
N ALA A 108 2.57 8.28 17.36
CA ALA A 108 3.84 7.73 16.91
C ALA A 108 4.56 8.75 16.02
N ASN A 109 5.87 8.90 16.23
CA ASN A 109 6.71 9.66 15.31
C ASN A 109 7.04 8.82 14.05
N PRO A 110 7.63 9.42 13.00
CA PRO A 110 7.96 8.70 11.77
C PRO A 110 8.82 7.44 11.97
N ALA A 111 9.83 7.49 12.84
CA ALA A 111 10.68 6.33 13.11
C ALA A 111 9.90 5.19 13.79
N GLN A 112 9.01 5.52 14.72
CA GLN A 112 8.13 4.54 15.37
C GLN A 112 7.13 3.94 14.39
N LEU A 113 6.55 4.74 13.48
CA LEU A 113 5.71 4.22 12.41
C LEU A 113 6.48 3.29 11.48
N ALA A 114 7.72 3.64 11.12
CA ALA A 114 8.59 2.77 10.32
C ALA A 114 8.87 1.43 11.04
N ASP A 115 9.11 1.45 12.36
CA ASP A 115 9.27 0.23 13.17
C ASP A 115 8.01 -0.65 13.18
N LEU A 116 6.84 -0.03 13.31
CA LEU A 116 5.55 -0.75 13.29
C LEU A 116 5.25 -1.35 11.91
N VAL A 117 5.52 -0.60 10.84
CA VAL A 117 5.34 -1.10 9.47
C VAL A 117 6.33 -2.23 9.16
N GLN A 118 7.58 -2.12 9.61
CA GLN A 118 8.54 -3.21 9.46
C GLN A 118 8.03 -4.48 10.15
N GLN A 119 7.54 -4.37 11.40
CA GLN A 119 6.96 -5.50 12.11
C GLN A 119 5.75 -6.10 11.38
N ALA A 120 4.91 -5.27 10.77
CA ALA A 120 3.78 -5.73 9.96
C ALA A 120 4.24 -6.56 8.75
N VAL A 121 5.30 -6.11 8.06
CA VAL A 121 5.92 -6.86 6.96
C VAL A 121 6.56 -8.17 7.47
N ASP A 122 7.32 -8.13 8.56
CA ASP A 122 8.01 -9.32 9.09
C ASP A 122 7.03 -10.38 9.61
N ARG A 123 5.87 -9.97 10.13
CA ARG A 123 4.84 -10.88 10.67
C ARG A 123 3.88 -11.44 9.62
N GLY A 124 3.90 -10.94 8.39
CA GLY A 124 2.96 -11.36 7.35
C GLY A 124 1.62 -10.64 7.39
N ASP A 125 1.56 -9.46 8.00
CA ASP A 125 0.35 -8.61 8.02
C ASP A 125 0.18 -7.90 6.66
N THR A 126 1.25 -7.79 5.86
CA THR A 126 1.24 -7.26 4.49
C THR A 126 1.31 -8.38 3.45
N VAL A 127 1.13 -8.01 2.18
CA VAL A 127 1.22 -8.94 1.04
C VAL A 127 2.31 -8.52 0.06
N VAL A 128 2.88 -9.50 -0.63
CA VAL A 128 3.80 -9.34 -1.76
C VAL A 128 3.31 -10.17 -2.94
N ILE A 129 3.93 -10.03 -4.10
CA ILE A 129 3.64 -10.90 -5.24
C ILE A 129 4.27 -12.28 -4.99
N ALA A 130 3.43 -13.31 -5.06
CA ALA A 130 3.87 -14.69 -4.92
C ALA A 130 4.85 -15.08 -6.04
N PRO A 131 5.78 -16.02 -5.78
CA PRO A 131 6.59 -16.62 -6.84
C PRO A 131 5.69 -17.10 -7.99
N GLY A 132 5.97 -16.63 -9.21
CA GLY A 132 5.14 -16.88 -10.40
C GLY A 132 4.26 -15.71 -10.85
N GLY A 133 4.11 -14.64 -10.07
CA GLY A 133 3.60 -13.36 -10.55
C GLY A 133 2.07 -13.21 -10.67
N GLU A 134 1.32 -14.29 -10.47
CA GLU A 134 -0.13 -14.32 -10.70
C GLU A 134 -0.97 -14.11 -9.43
N LYS A 135 -0.38 -14.27 -8.25
CA LYS A 135 -1.08 -14.27 -6.95
C LYS A 135 -0.39 -13.39 -5.94
N LEU A 136 -1.13 -13.01 -4.91
CA LEU A 136 -0.57 -12.45 -3.70
C LEU A 136 -0.12 -13.56 -2.75
N ALA A 137 0.88 -13.27 -1.93
CA ALA A 137 1.31 -14.08 -0.81
C ALA A 137 1.53 -13.20 0.41
N TRP A 138 1.31 -13.75 1.60
CA TRP A 138 1.67 -13.05 2.84
C TRP A 138 3.17 -12.82 2.87
N SER A 139 3.60 -11.63 3.28
CA SER A 139 5.01 -11.22 3.23
C SER A 139 5.94 -12.17 3.99
N ASN A 140 5.48 -12.80 5.08
CA ASN A 140 6.27 -13.78 5.83
C ASN A 140 6.32 -15.20 5.20
N THR A 141 5.52 -15.47 4.16
CA THR A 141 5.52 -16.76 3.44
C THR A 141 6.44 -16.78 2.23
N VAL A 142 6.94 -15.62 1.83
CA VAL A 142 7.89 -15.44 0.74
C VAL A 142 9.22 -15.02 1.34
N ALA A 143 10.28 -15.78 1.07
CA ALA A 143 11.60 -15.38 1.50
C ALA A 143 12.00 -14.06 0.84
N TRP A 144 12.74 -13.24 1.58
CA TRP A 144 13.17 -11.94 1.07
C TRP A 144 14.04 -12.11 -0.17
N GLY A 145 13.64 -11.46 -1.27
CA GLY A 145 14.29 -11.57 -2.58
C GLY A 145 13.66 -12.59 -3.51
N GLU A 146 12.70 -13.40 -3.02
CA GLU A 146 12.01 -14.44 -3.79
C GLU A 146 10.60 -14.02 -4.25
N ALA A 147 10.21 -12.76 -4.01
CA ALA A 147 8.94 -12.24 -4.51
C ALA A 147 8.92 -12.29 -6.04
N GLY A 148 7.75 -12.63 -6.59
CA GLY A 148 7.55 -12.64 -8.03
C GLY A 148 7.50 -11.22 -8.60
N THR A 149 7.61 -11.12 -9.92
CA THR A 149 7.23 -9.91 -10.64
C THR A 149 5.88 -10.14 -11.31
N THR A 150 5.02 -9.13 -11.29
CA THR A 150 3.72 -9.24 -11.97
C THR A 150 3.89 -9.41 -13.47
N THR A 151 3.01 -10.22 -14.08
CA THR A 151 2.94 -10.36 -15.54
C THR A 151 1.90 -9.39 -16.11
N GLN A 152 2.03 -9.02 -17.39
CA GLN A 152 1.04 -8.18 -18.11
C GLN A 152 -0.36 -8.80 -18.22
N VAL A 153 -0.55 -10.04 -17.72
CA VAL A 153 -1.86 -10.68 -17.72
C VAL A 153 -2.72 -10.02 -16.66
N THR A 154 -3.79 -9.35 -17.10
CA THR A 154 -4.84 -8.78 -16.25
C THR A 154 -5.73 -9.87 -15.68
N VAL A 155 -5.15 -10.79 -14.91
CA VAL A 155 -5.93 -11.68 -14.05
C VAL A 155 -6.34 -10.87 -12.82
N PRO A 156 -7.63 -10.89 -12.40
CA PRO A 156 -7.99 -10.33 -11.10
C PRO A 156 -7.09 -10.93 -10.03
N GLY A 157 -6.38 -10.07 -9.29
CA GLY A 157 -5.50 -10.51 -8.21
C GLY A 157 -6.30 -11.41 -7.26
N GLN A 158 -5.92 -12.69 -7.18
CA GLN A 158 -6.57 -13.59 -6.24
C GLN A 158 -6.02 -13.31 -4.86
N ALA A 159 -6.93 -13.19 -3.88
CA ALA A 159 -6.57 -13.08 -2.48
C ALA A 159 -5.56 -14.20 -2.13
N PRO A 160 -4.56 -13.92 -1.28
CA PRO A 160 -3.59 -14.92 -0.89
C PRO A 160 -4.32 -16.13 -0.29
N THR A 161 -4.19 -17.29 -0.92
CA THR A 161 -4.66 -18.54 -0.31
C THR A 161 -3.77 -18.83 0.89
N PRO A 162 -4.32 -18.94 2.11
CA PRO A 162 -3.52 -19.08 3.31
C PRO A 162 -2.74 -20.40 3.30
N THR A 163 -1.43 -20.34 3.12
CA THR A 163 -0.50 -21.35 3.67
C THR A 163 -0.09 -21.01 5.12
N GLY A 164 -0.67 -19.96 5.68
CA GLY A 164 -0.66 -19.56 7.08
C GLY A 164 -1.83 -18.62 7.34
N ALA A 165 -2.40 -18.64 8.55
CA ALA A 165 -3.48 -17.74 8.93
C ALA A 165 -2.92 -16.31 9.04
N GLY A 166 -3.35 -15.41 8.14
CA GLY A 166 -3.18 -13.97 8.38
C GLY A 166 -3.93 -13.54 9.64
N PRO A 167 -3.56 -12.44 10.31
CA PRO A 167 -4.00 -12.17 11.69
C PRO A 167 -5.47 -11.73 11.90
N GLY A 168 -6.30 -11.62 10.85
CA GLY A 168 -7.58 -10.89 10.96
C GLY A 168 -8.87 -11.58 10.49
N GLY A 169 -8.80 -12.77 9.89
CA GLY A 169 -9.97 -13.35 9.22
C GLY A 169 -10.24 -12.76 7.82
N VAL A 170 -11.38 -13.14 7.22
CA VAL A 170 -11.68 -12.99 5.79
C VAL A 170 -11.62 -11.52 5.35
N TYR A 171 -10.78 -11.27 4.34
CA TYR A 171 -10.75 -10.04 3.54
C TYR A 171 -12.14 -9.78 2.94
N ASP A 172 -12.83 -8.74 3.43
CA ASP A 172 -13.94 -8.10 2.72
C ASP A 172 -13.36 -6.90 1.96
N PRO A 173 -13.19 -6.97 0.62
CA PRO A 173 -12.57 -5.90 -0.17
C PRO A 173 -13.28 -4.55 -0.10
N GLY A 174 -14.46 -4.46 0.54
CA GLY A 174 -15.35 -3.33 0.37
C GLY A 174 -15.91 -3.34 -1.05
N GLN A 175 -17.22 -3.27 -1.17
CA GLN A 175 -17.89 -3.25 -2.48
C GLN A 175 -17.30 -2.12 -3.37
N PRO A 176 -16.83 -2.41 -4.59
CA PRO A 176 -16.35 -1.39 -5.50
C PRO A 176 -17.56 -0.61 -6.04
N GLY A 177 -17.82 0.55 -5.46
CA GLY A 177 -18.77 1.53 -5.99
C GLY A 177 -20.21 1.32 -5.52
N GLY A 178 -20.65 2.20 -4.62
CA GLY A 178 -22.05 2.39 -4.27
C GLY A 178 -22.38 3.87 -4.19
N TYR A 179 -22.38 4.59 -5.32
CA TYR A 179 -23.18 5.81 -5.40
C TYR A 179 -24.64 5.41 -5.48
N GLY A 180 -25.37 5.56 -4.37
CA GLY A 180 -26.80 5.41 -4.29
C GLY A 180 -27.42 6.67 -3.69
N THR A 181 -27.98 7.52 -4.54
CA THR A 181 -28.87 8.61 -4.16
C THR A 181 -30.17 8.05 -3.57
N SER A 182 -30.57 8.51 -2.39
CA SER A 182 -31.96 8.60 -1.90
C SER A 182 -31.91 9.53 -0.67
N ALA A 183 -32.52 10.71 -0.61
CA ALA A 183 -33.91 11.11 -0.82
C ALA A 183 -34.92 10.16 -0.14
N GLY A 184 -35.38 10.56 1.06
CA GLY A 184 -36.73 10.25 1.55
C GLY A 184 -36.83 9.66 2.97
N GLY A 185 -37.49 10.42 3.87
CA GLY A 185 -38.33 9.97 5.01
C GLY A 185 -37.62 9.25 6.17
N TYR A 186 -37.83 9.57 7.45
CA TYR A 186 -38.93 10.23 8.16
C TYR A 186 -38.37 11.02 9.34
#